data_AF-A0A654LWB6-F1
#
_entry.id   AF-A0A654LWB6-F1
#
_cell.length_a   1.000
_cell.length_b   1.000
_cell.length_c   1.000
_cell.angle_alpha   90.00
_cell.angle_beta   90.00
_cell.angle_gamma   90.00
#
_symmetry.space_group_name_H-M   'P 1'
#
loop_
_entity.id
_entity.type
_entity.pdbx_description
1 polymer ?
#
loop_
_entity_poly.entity_id
_entity_poly.type
_entity_poly.pdbx_seq_one_letter_code
_entity_poly.pdbx_strand_id
1 'polypeptide(L)'
;MLTITTIIGNIKKDPQLHQKYEESVKKDTVENVVIQRSETEKVRMRKVSDKETDIGFILPSRTHLKDGDVVFLDDTKMIVIKLSPELVAILNIKNHLHNNHEHEDHDHEHKHEHEDHDHEHKHEHEDHDHEHKHEHEDHDHEHKHEHEDHDHEHKHEHEDHDHEHKHDQANDYELTNVALKVGHTIGNLHRPLKIENRDIIFPIQSPDEINLFLRLLSDLKDYIEIRSEQLIFEPDQGFDIHAH
;
A
#
# COMPACT_ATOMS: atom_id res chain seq x y z
N MET A 1 -35.23 -0.28 22.62
CA MET A 1 -34.03 0.18 21.90
C MET A 1 -33.17 0.99 22.85
N LEU A 2 -31.96 0.52 23.13
CA LEU A 2 -30.94 1.20 23.94
C LEU A 2 -30.12 2.13 23.02
N THR A 3 -29.88 3.38 23.42
CA THR A 3 -29.11 4.33 22.61
C THR A 3 -27.71 4.52 23.19
N ILE A 4 -26.67 4.29 22.38
CA ILE A 4 -25.27 4.46 22.73
C ILE A 4 -24.72 5.71 22.05
N THR A 5 -24.19 6.63 22.84
CA THR A 5 -23.61 7.89 22.35
C THR A 5 -22.11 8.03 22.61
N THR A 6 -21.52 7.14 23.41
CA THR A 6 -20.10 7.17 23.77
C THR A 6 -19.57 5.77 24.01
N ILE A 7 -18.24 5.63 23.91
CA ILE A 7 -17.50 4.46 24.34
C ILE A 7 -17.05 4.69 25.79
N ILE A 8 -17.19 3.70 26.67
CA ILE A 8 -16.79 3.77 28.08
C ILE A 8 -15.29 3.49 28.22
N GLY A 9 -14.79 2.53 27.45
CA GLY A 9 -13.39 2.14 27.39
C GLY A 9 -13.22 0.84 26.63
N ASN A 10 -12.08 0.16 26.79
CA ASN A 10 -11.80 -1.08 26.07
C ASN A 10 -11.23 -2.14 27.02
N ILE A 11 -11.81 -3.34 27.01
CA ILE A 11 -11.45 -4.44 27.93
C ILE A 11 -10.02 -4.97 27.75
N LYS A 12 -9.38 -4.69 26.62
CA LYS A 12 -7.99 -5.09 26.33
C LYS A 12 -6.98 -4.05 26.81
N LYS A 13 -7.41 -2.80 26.98
CA LYS A 13 -6.54 -1.66 27.32
C LYS A 13 -6.70 -1.21 28.78
N ASP A 14 -7.89 -1.37 29.34
CA ASP A 14 -8.22 -0.93 30.69
C ASP A 14 -8.32 -2.14 31.64
N PRO A 15 -7.38 -2.30 32.60
CA PRO A 15 -7.40 -3.39 33.57
C PRO A 15 -8.65 -3.41 34.46
N GLN A 16 -9.23 -2.26 34.79
CA GLN A 16 -10.42 -2.19 35.65
C GLN A 16 -11.66 -2.69 34.89
N LEU A 17 -11.80 -2.28 33.62
CA LEU A 17 -12.85 -2.81 32.76
C LEU A 17 -12.66 -4.29 32.48
N HIS A 18 -11.41 -4.75 32.31
CA HIS A 18 -11.09 -6.16 32.16
C HIS A 18 -11.56 -6.98 33.37
N GLN A 19 -11.27 -6.52 34.60
CA GLN A 19 -11.75 -7.20 35.81
C GLN A 19 -13.28 -7.26 35.87
N LYS A 20 -13.97 -6.14 35.59
CA LYS A 20 -15.44 -6.11 35.56
C LYS A 20 -16.04 -7.00 34.46
N TYR A 21 -15.33 -7.13 33.33
CA TYR A 21 -15.69 -8.02 32.25
C TYR A 21 -15.64 -9.48 32.72
N GLU A 22 -14.52 -9.91 33.32
CA GLU A 22 -14.37 -11.26 33.89
C GLU A 22 -15.45 -11.60 34.94
N GLU A 23 -15.79 -10.63 35.80
CA GLU A 23 -16.88 -10.79 36.77
C GLU A 23 -18.26 -10.90 36.09
N SER A 24 -18.52 -10.08 35.06
CA SER A 24 -19.77 -10.10 34.29
C SER A 24 -19.90 -11.39 33.45
N VAL A 25 -18.80 -11.91 32.92
CA VAL A 25 -18.76 -13.19 32.20
C VAL A 25 -19.18 -14.32 33.14
N LYS A 26 -18.66 -14.36 34.37
CA LYS A 26 -19.05 -15.37 35.37
C LYS A 26 -20.52 -15.30 35.77
N LYS A 27 -21.13 -14.10 35.71
CA LYS A 27 -22.54 -13.86 36.00
C LYS A 27 -23.46 -14.05 34.79
N ASP A 28 -22.91 -14.33 33.61
CA ASP A 28 -23.63 -14.34 32.33
C ASP A 28 -24.42 -13.04 32.07
N THR A 29 -23.80 -11.89 32.38
CA THR A 29 -24.39 -10.56 32.17
C THR A 29 -23.73 -9.77 31.04
N VAL A 30 -22.76 -10.38 30.35
CA VAL A 30 -22.16 -9.79 29.14
C VAL A 30 -23.08 -10.03 27.95
N GLU A 31 -23.25 -9.00 27.14
CA GLU A 31 -23.87 -9.02 25.82
C GLU A 31 -22.84 -8.58 24.78
N ASN A 32 -22.71 -9.33 23.70
CA ASN A 32 -21.80 -8.99 22.61
C ASN A 32 -22.58 -8.40 21.44
N VAL A 33 -22.04 -7.32 20.87
CA VAL A 33 -22.52 -6.73 19.62
C VAL A 33 -21.46 -6.96 18.56
N VAL A 34 -21.81 -7.77 17.55
CA VAL A 34 -20.92 -8.07 16.44
C VAL A 34 -21.06 -7.01 15.35
N ILE A 35 -19.95 -6.41 14.96
CA ILE A 35 -19.86 -5.43 13.87
C ILE A 35 -18.77 -5.81 12.87
N GLN A 36 -18.88 -5.30 11.65
CA GLN A 36 -17.86 -5.41 10.61
C GLN A 36 -16.88 -4.25 10.71
N ARG A 37 -15.68 -4.42 10.16
CA ARG A 37 -14.67 -3.36 10.05
C ARG A 37 -15.23 -2.10 9.36
N SER A 38 -16.01 -2.26 8.29
CA SER A 38 -16.66 -1.16 7.57
C SER A 38 -17.70 -0.38 8.39
N GLU A 39 -18.07 -0.89 9.57
CA GLU A 39 -19.03 -0.27 10.48
C GLU A 39 -18.37 0.48 11.63
N THR A 40 -17.05 0.33 11.84
CA THR A 40 -16.34 0.90 12.99
C THR A 40 -16.36 2.43 13.01
N GLU A 41 -16.42 3.06 11.83
CA GLU A 41 -16.42 4.52 11.64
C GLU A 41 -17.83 5.11 11.48
N LYS A 42 -18.86 4.25 11.45
CA LYS A 42 -20.24 4.72 11.24
C LYS A 42 -20.71 5.52 12.45
N VAL A 43 -21.05 6.79 12.20
CA VAL A 43 -21.66 7.69 13.19
C VAL A 43 -23.00 7.17 13.70
N ARG A 44 -23.82 6.57 12.81
CA ARG A 44 -25.12 6.00 13.17
C ARG A 44 -25.25 4.59 12.65
N MET A 45 -25.57 3.65 13.55
CA MET A 45 -25.88 2.27 13.17
C MET A 45 -26.88 1.66 14.15
N ARG A 46 -27.57 0.60 13.73
CA ARG A 46 -28.48 -0.18 14.58
C ARG A 46 -28.03 -1.63 14.55
N LYS A 47 -27.91 -2.25 15.73
CA LYS A 47 -27.49 -3.64 15.90
C LYS A 47 -28.34 -4.31 16.96
N VAL A 48 -28.32 -5.63 16.95
CA VAL A 48 -28.94 -6.46 17.99
C VAL A 48 -27.81 -7.25 18.64
N SER A 49 -27.78 -7.30 19.97
CA SER A 49 -26.81 -8.12 20.70
C SER A 49 -27.14 -9.62 20.60
N ASP A 50 -26.19 -10.45 21.02
CA ASP A 50 -26.39 -11.91 21.20
C ASP A 50 -27.51 -12.27 22.21
N LYS A 51 -27.93 -11.34 23.07
CA LYS A 51 -29.08 -11.48 23.98
C LYS A 51 -30.32 -10.69 23.53
N GLU A 52 -30.44 -10.45 22.23
CA GLU A 52 -31.60 -9.79 21.59
C GLU A 52 -31.88 -8.34 22.04
N THR A 53 -30.89 -7.64 22.64
CA THR A 53 -31.04 -6.22 22.93
C THR A 53 -30.87 -5.42 21.64
N ASP A 54 -31.91 -4.67 21.28
CA ASP A 54 -31.88 -3.70 20.17
C ASP A 54 -31.14 -2.42 20.57
N ILE A 55 -30.06 -2.10 19.84
CA ILE A 55 -29.08 -1.06 20.17
C ILE A 55 -28.93 -0.10 18.99
N GLY A 56 -29.16 1.19 19.25
CA GLY A 56 -28.89 2.28 18.30
C GLY A 56 -27.64 3.04 18.71
N PHE A 57 -26.65 3.11 17.83
CA PHE A 57 -25.44 3.91 17.99
C PHE A 57 -25.63 5.28 17.36
N ILE A 58 -25.24 6.32 18.09
CA ILE A 58 -25.18 7.72 17.64
C ILE A 58 -23.87 8.30 18.20
N LEU A 59 -22.76 7.97 17.57
CA LEU A 59 -21.41 8.31 18.03
C LEU A 59 -20.95 9.65 17.45
N PRO A 60 -20.06 10.40 18.12
CA PRO A 60 -19.45 11.59 17.55
C PRO A 60 -18.67 11.28 16.26
N SER A 61 -18.56 12.25 15.36
CA SER A 61 -17.69 12.15 14.19
C SER A 61 -16.25 11.83 14.62
N ARG A 62 -15.55 10.99 13.83
CA ARG A 62 -14.19 10.48 14.12
C ARG A 62 -14.09 9.52 15.31
N THR A 63 -15.20 8.89 15.69
CA THR A 63 -15.18 7.74 16.61
C THR A 63 -14.93 6.47 15.82
N HIS A 64 -13.96 5.67 16.26
CA HIS A 64 -13.68 4.35 15.68
C HIS A 64 -13.94 3.30 16.76
N LEU A 65 -14.98 2.47 16.58
CA LEU A 65 -15.21 1.31 17.43
C LEU A 65 -14.12 0.26 17.19
N LYS A 66 -13.58 -0.30 18.26
CA LYS A 66 -12.53 -1.33 18.22
C LYS A 66 -12.99 -2.62 18.87
N ASP A 67 -12.31 -3.71 18.55
CA ASP A 67 -12.62 -4.99 19.20
C ASP A 67 -12.36 -4.91 20.72
N GLY A 68 -13.38 -5.27 21.50
CA GLY A 68 -13.36 -5.20 22.95
C GLY A 68 -13.78 -3.84 23.55
N ASP A 69 -14.27 -2.90 22.75
CA ASP A 69 -14.84 -1.66 23.29
C ASP A 69 -16.09 -1.95 24.14
N VAL A 70 -16.13 -1.36 25.33
CA VAL A 70 -17.30 -1.38 26.21
C VAL A 70 -18.13 -0.16 25.90
N VAL A 71 -19.36 -0.39 25.47
CA VAL A 71 -20.28 0.69 25.05
C VAL A 71 -21.41 0.92 26.05
N PHE A 72 -21.67 -0.05 26.92
CA PHE A 72 -22.63 0.07 28.00
C PHE A 72 -22.19 -0.78 29.19
N LEU A 73 -22.37 -0.24 30.40
CA LEU A 73 -22.05 -0.91 31.64
C LEU A 73 -22.96 -0.39 32.74
N ASP A 74 -23.76 -1.27 33.33
CA ASP A 74 -24.52 -1.02 34.55
C ASP A 74 -24.42 -2.22 35.51
N ASP A 75 -25.18 -2.20 36.61
CA ASP A 75 -25.18 -3.27 37.62
C ASP A 75 -25.77 -4.59 37.10
N THR A 76 -26.51 -4.55 35.99
CA THR A 76 -27.25 -5.68 35.42
C THR A 76 -26.56 -6.30 34.22
N LYS A 77 -25.85 -5.51 33.41
CA LYS A 77 -25.23 -5.97 32.18
C LYS A 77 -24.08 -5.09 31.67
N MET A 78 -23.25 -5.73 30.86
CA MET A 78 -22.15 -5.11 30.13
C MET A 78 -22.30 -5.40 28.64
N ILE A 79 -22.23 -4.38 27.79
CA ILE A 79 -22.28 -4.55 26.33
C ILE A 79 -20.90 -4.28 25.74
N VAL A 80 -20.37 -5.27 25.03
CA VAL A 80 -19.03 -5.27 24.44
C VAL A 80 -19.11 -5.40 22.93
N ILE A 81 -18.32 -4.60 22.22
CA ILE A 81 -18.15 -4.69 20.78
C ILE A 81 -17.22 -5.84 20.44
N LYS A 82 -17.64 -6.66 19.49
CA LYS A 82 -16.84 -7.69 18.86
C LYS A 82 -16.72 -7.43 17.37
N LEU A 83 -15.51 -7.43 16.84
CA LEU A 83 -15.33 -7.41 15.40
C LEU A 83 -15.55 -8.81 14.85
N SER A 84 -16.33 -8.89 13.77
CA SER A 84 -16.47 -10.12 13.00
C SER A 84 -15.17 -10.42 12.26
N PRO A 85 -14.69 -11.68 12.27
CA PRO A 85 -13.60 -12.09 11.39
C PRO A 85 -13.97 -11.86 9.93
N GLU A 86 -12.98 -11.48 9.13
CA GLU A 86 -13.10 -11.42 7.68
C GLU A 86 -12.03 -12.28 7.01
N LEU A 87 -12.29 -12.64 5.75
CA LEU A 87 -11.33 -13.39 4.96
C LEU A 87 -10.21 -12.43 4.54
N VAL A 88 -8.98 -12.76 4.91
CA VAL A 88 -7.80 -11.97 4.54
C VAL A 88 -6.84 -12.83 3.73
N ALA A 89 -6.10 -12.18 2.83
CA ALA A 89 -4.87 -12.71 2.27
C ALA A 89 -3.70 -12.30 3.16
N ILE A 90 -2.78 -13.23 3.38
CA ILE A 90 -1.51 -13.00 4.06
C ILE A 90 -0.40 -13.32 3.07
N LEU A 91 0.33 -12.29 2.66
CA LEU A 91 1.45 -12.38 1.72
C LEU A 91 2.76 -12.23 2.49
N ASN A 92 3.62 -13.25 2.38
CA ASN A 92 4.98 -13.24 2.91
C ASN A 92 5.99 -13.18 1.75
N ILE A 93 7.06 -12.40 1.92
CA ILE A 93 8.19 -12.38 0.99
C ILE A 93 9.24 -13.35 1.52
N LYS A 94 9.50 -14.42 0.77
CA LYS A 94 10.49 -15.44 1.09
C LYS A 94 11.89 -14.83 1.03
N ASN A 95 12.68 -15.10 2.06
CA ASN A 95 14.08 -14.71 2.11
C ASN A 95 14.90 -15.84 1.45
N HIS A 96 15.24 -15.70 0.17
CA HIS A 96 16.17 -16.63 -0.48
C HIS A 96 17.59 -16.32 -0.02
N LEU A 97 17.97 -16.87 1.14
CA LEU A 97 19.39 -16.98 1.49
C LEU A 97 19.98 -18.15 0.71
N HIS A 98 20.43 -17.89 -0.53
CA HIS A 98 21.64 -18.44 -1.18
C HIS A 98 21.55 -18.40 -2.72
N ASN A 99 22.53 -17.68 -3.30
CA ASN A 99 23.34 -18.01 -4.47
C ASN A 99 22.75 -18.97 -5.51
N ASN A 100 22.39 -18.40 -6.66
CA ASN A 100 22.83 -18.94 -7.95
C ASN A 100 23.00 -17.78 -8.94
N HIS A 101 24.08 -17.00 -8.71
CA HIS A 101 24.76 -16.38 -9.84
C HIS A 101 25.45 -17.50 -10.61
N GLU A 102 24.70 -18.17 -11.49
CA GLU A 102 25.29 -18.54 -12.75
C GLU A 102 25.17 -17.30 -13.63
N HIS A 103 26.16 -16.41 -13.51
CA HIS A 103 26.50 -15.58 -14.65
C HIS A 103 26.94 -16.56 -15.73
N GLU A 104 26.01 -16.95 -16.61
CA GLU A 104 26.42 -17.15 -17.99
C GLU A 104 26.87 -15.77 -18.44
N ASP A 105 28.19 -15.60 -18.56
CA ASP A 105 28.80 -14.51 -19.30
C ASP A 105 28.27 -14.59 -20.73
N HIS A 106 27.08 -14.03 -20.95
CA HIS A 106 26.62 -13.69 -22.27
C HIS A 106 27.42 -12.46 -22.68
N ASP A 107 28.53 -12.72 -23.36
CA ASP A 107 29.10 -11.78 -24.32
C ASP A 107 27.99 -11.40 -25.31
N HIS A 108 27.22 -10.37 -24.94
CA HIS A 108 26.35 -9.69 -25.88
C HIS A 108 27.25 -8.87 -26.80
N GLU A 109 27.71 -9.50 -27.89
CA GLU A 109 28.11 -8.76 -29.08
C GLU A 109 26.90 -7.94 -29.56
N HIS A 110 26.81 -6.70 -29.07
CA HIS A 110 25.90 -5.71 -29.62
C HIS A 110 26.37 -5.32 -31.01
N LYS A 111 25.86 -6.03 -32.04
CA LYS A 111 25.76 -5.43 -33.37
C LYS A 111 24.63 -4.42 -33.35
N HIS A 112 24.98 -3.17 -33.03
CA HIS A 112 24.13 -2.03 -33.35
C HIS A 112 24.21 -1.79 -34.86
N GLU A 113 23.21 -2.28 -35.58
CA GLU A 113 22.84 -1.65 -36.84
C GLU A 113 22.08 -0.36 -36.47
N HIS A 114 22.73 0.79 -36.67
CA HIS A 114 22.09 2.09 -36.57
C HIS A 114 21.18 2.25 -37.80
N GLU A 115 19.87 2.12 -37.61
CA GLU A 115 18.91 2.75 -38.52
C GLU A 115 18.72 4.19 -38.02
N ASP A 116 19.12 5.15 -38.86
CA ASP A 116 18.97 6.58 -38.61
C ASP A 116 17.50 6.92 -38.39
N HIS A 117 17.12 7.26 -37.15
CA HIS A 117 15.80 7.78 -36.83
C HIS A 117 15.85 9.29 -36.72
N ASP A 118 15.49 9.96 -37.82
CA ASP A 118 15.10 11.37 -37.83
C ASP A 118 13.86 11.57 -36.95
N HIS A 119 14.03 12.22 -35.80
CA HIS A 119 12.93 12.64 -34.95
C HIS A 119 12.44 14.04 -35.34
N GLU A 120 11.35 14.11 -36.12
CA GLU A 120 10.56 15.33 -36.28
C GLU A 120 9.83 15.66 -34.97
N HIS A 121 10.31 16.67 -34.25
CA HIS A 121 9.61 17.26 -33.10
C HIS A 121 8.56 18.28 -33.56
N LYS A 122 7.28 17.96 -33.43
CA LYS A 122 6.19 18.95 -33.50
C LYS A 122 5.93 19.49 -32.09
N HIS A 123 6.39 20.71 -31.83
CA HIS A 123 5.99 21.48 -30.65
C HIS A 123 4.78 22.36 -31.00
N GLU A 124 3.65 22.11 -30.34
CA GLU A 124 2.55 23.07 -30.27
C GLU A 124 2.86 24.03 -29.12
N HIS A 125 3.12 25.30 -29.45
CA HIS A 125 3.28 26.38 -28.49
C HIS A 125 1.97 27.18 -28.42
N GLU A 126 1.39 27.30 -27.22
CA GLU A 126 0.33 28.26 -26.93
C GLU A 126 0.94 29.67 -26.77
N ASP A 127 0.29 30.62 -27.42
CA ASP A 127 0.74 32.00 -27.62
C ASP A 127 0.98 32.77 -26.32
N HIS A 128 2.19 33.31 -26.16
CA HIS A 128 2.49 34.38 -25.22
C HIS A 128 2.93 35.63 -25.97
N ASP A 129 2.00 36.58 -26.11
CA ASP A 129 2.23 37.91 -26.64
C ASP A 129 3.18 38.70 -25.73
N HIS A 130 4.40 38.95 -26.23
CA HIS A 130 5.28 39.99 -25.71
C HIS A 130 5.55 41.03 -26.80
N GLU A 131 4.88 42.18 -26.68
CA GLU A 131 5.15 43.36 -27.49
C GLU A 131 6.54 43.93 -27.15
N HIS A 132 7.50 43.73 -28.05
CA HIS A 132 8.75 44.51 -28.07
C HIS A 132 8.74 45.45 -29.28
N LYS A 133 8.76 46.76 -28.98
CA LYS A 133 8.93 47.82 -29.97
C LYS A 133 10.40 47.87 -30.41
N HIS A 134 10.64 47.75 -31.71
CA HIS A 134 11.95 48.01 -32.31
C HIS A 134 12.12 49.49 -32.64
N GLU A 135 13.29 50.04 -32.37
CA GLU A 135 13.85 51.16 -33.14
C GLU A 135 15.23 50.72 -33.66
N HIS A 136 15.47 51.02 -34.94
CA HIS A 136 16.45 50.43 -35.86
C HIS A 136 17.91 50.81 -35.57
N GLU A 137 18.86 50.04 -36.10
CA GLU A 137 19.88 50.59 -37.01
C GLU A 137 20.52 49.48 -37.85
N ASP A 138 20.59 49.76 -39.14
CA ASP A 138 20.88 48.87 -40.26
C ASP A 138 22.34 48.39 -40.26
N HIS A 139 22.56 47.09 -40.52
CA HIS A 139 23.75 46.66 -41.25
C HIS A 139 23.48 45.38 -42.07
N ASP A 140 23.43 45.59 -43.39
CA ASP A 140 23.52 44.56 -44.43
C ASP A 140 24.82 43.78 -44.32
N HIS A 141 24.73 42.45 -44.16
CA HIS A 141 25.76 41.54 -44.65
C HIS A 141 25.13 40.29 -45.25
N GLU A 142 25.10 40.25 -46.58
CA GLU A 142 24.96 39.03 -47.37
C GLU A 142 26.25 38.20 -47.22
N HIS A 143 26.15 36.99 -46.67
CA HIS A 143 27.14 35.94 -46.90
C HIS A 143 26.43 34.65 -47.32
N LYS A 144 26.71 34.24 -48.56
CA LYS A 144 26.30 32.97 -49.16
C LYS A 144 27.34 31.90 -48.83
N HIS A 145 26.86 30.78 -48.27
CA HIS A 145 27.38 29.39 -48.22
C HIS A 145 28.86 29.21 -47.79
N GLU A 146 29.26 28.21 -47.02
CA GLU A 146 29.21 26.76 -47.26
C GLU A 146 29.48 26.02 -45.93
N HIS A 147 29.06 24.75 -45.84
CA HIS A 147 29.21 23.89 -44.68
C HIS A 147 30.67 23.55 -44.38
N GLU A 148 31.04 23.50 -43.09
CA GLU A 148 32.08 22.60 -42.61
C GLU A 148 31.46 21.74 -41.50
N ASP A 149 31.26 20.46 -41.82
CA ASP A 149 30.83 19.43 -40.88
C ASP A 149 31.91 19.29 -39.79
N HIS A 150 31.53 19.55 -38.54
CA HIS A 150 32.39 19.27 -37.39
C HIS A 150 32.06 17.88 -36.84
N ASP A 151 32.78 16.88 -37.35
CA ASP A 151 32.91 15.58 -36.69
C ASP A 151 33.64 15.77 -35.36
N HIS A 152 32.91 15.67 -34.26
CA HIS A 152 33.50 15.56 -32.93
C HIS A 152 33.85 14.10 -32.63
N GLU A 153 35.09 13.71 -32.90
CA GLU A 153 35.67 12.49 -32.34
C GLU A 153 35.81 12.63 -30.81
N HIS A 154 34.90 12.01 -30.07
CA HIS A 154 35.06 11.79 -28.63
C HIS A 154 36.03 10.63 -28.39
N LYS A 155 37.31 10.94 -28.10
CA LYS A 155 38.20 9.98 -27.44
C LYS A 155 37.84 9.91 -25.96
N HIS A 156 37.10 8.88 -25.58
CA HIS A 156 36.99 8.48 -24.18
C HIS A 156 38.20 7.59 -23.83
N GLU A 157 39.14 8.16 -23.08
CA GLU A 157 40.11 7.36 -22.34
C GLU A 157 39.36 6.66 -21.20
N HIS A 158 39.29 5.33 -21.25
CA HIS A 158 38.81 4.53 -20.14
C HIS A 158 39.93 4.44 -19.10
N GLU A 159 39.75 5.11 -17.96
CA GLU A 159 40.46 4.71 -16.74
C GLU A 159 39.75 3.48 -16.19
N ASP A 160 40.43 2.34 -16.26
CA ASP A 160 40.03 1.08 -15.62
C ASP A 160 39.93 1.30 -14.10
N HIS A 161 38.73 1.64 -13.64
CA HIS A 161 38.39 1.59 -12.22
C HIS A 161 37.89 0.19 -11.88
N ASP A 162 38.84 -0.68 -11.50
CA ASP A 162 38.59 -1.87 -10.70
C ASP A 162 37.98 -1.45 -9.36
N HIS A 163 36.64 -1.38 -9.33
CA HIS A 163 35.91 -1.31 -8.07
C HIS A 163 35.56 -2.73 -7.63
N GLU A 164 36.44 -3.32 -6.82
CA GLU A 164 36.06 -4.37 -5.87
C GLU A 164 35.00 -3.82 -4.91
N HIS A 165 33.72 -3.93 -5.29
CA HIS A 165 32.62 -3.77 -4.36
C HIS A 165 32.37 -5.11 -3.67
N LYS A 166 32.85 -5.19 -2.43
CA LYS A 166 32.56 -6.23 -1.45
C LYS A 166 31.08 -6.63 -1.49
N HIS A 167 30.86 -7.93 -1.72
CA HIS A 167 29.60 -8.63 -1.54
C HIS A 167 29.00 -8.30 -0.17
N ASP A 168 27.85 -7.62 -0.16
CA ASP A 168 26.82 -7.63 0.89
C ASP A 168 25.59 -6.76 0.51
N GLN A 169 25.66 -5.95 -0.55
CA GLN A 169 24.55 -5.05 -0.97
C GLN A 169 23.59 -5.61 -2.04
N ALA A 170 23.96 -6.65 -2.78
CA ALA A 170 23.13 -7.20 -3.87
C ALA A 170 21.81 -7.82 -3.37
N ASN A 171 21.86 -8.49 -2.21
CA ASN A 171 20.69 -9.16 -1.62
C ASN A 171 19.60 -8.16 -1.18
N ASP A 172 19.99 -6.99 -0.70
CA ASP A 172 19.05 -5.96 -0.25
C ASP A 172 18.34 -5.30 -1.43
N TYR A 173 19.02 -5.14 -2.56
CA TYR A 173 18.45 -4.58 -3.79
C TYR A 173 17.37 -5.51 -4.40
N GLU A 174 17.62 -6.82 -4.45
CA GLU A 174 16.63 -7.78 -4.95
C GLU A 174 15.38 -7.84 -4.06
N LEU A 175 15.57 -7.97 -2.74
CA LEU A 175 14.47 -7.93 -1.77
C LEU A 175 13.68 -6.61 -1.85
N THR A 176 14.38 -5.48 -2.02
CA THR A 176 13.76 -4.17 -2.20
C THR A 176 12.94 -4.12 -3.49
N ASN A 177 13.46 -4.64 -4.60
CA ASN A 177 12.73 -4.69 -5.87
C ASN A 177 11.48 -5.56 -5.80
N VAL A 178 11.56 -6.74 -5.15
CA VAL A 178 10.40 -7.60 -4.91
C VAL A 178 9.37 -6.86 -4.06
N ALA A 179 9.80 -6.22 -2.97
CA ALA A 179 8.92 -5.46 -2.08
C ALA A 179 8.26 -4.27 -2.80
N LEU A 180 8.98 -3.54 -3.64
CA LEU A 180 8.45 -2.44 -4.44
C LEU A 180 7.38 -2.90 -5.43
N LYS A 181 7.63 -4.01 -6.16
CA LYS A 181 6.66 -4.57 -7.10
C LYS A 181 5.41 -5.07 -6.37
N VAL A 182 5.57 -5.83 -5.29
CA VAL A 182 4.45 -6.29 -4.45
C VAL A 182 3.67 -5.10 -3.91
N GLY A 183 4.37 -4.12 -3.32
CA GLY A 183 3.76 -2.91 -2.78
C GLY A 183 2.99 -2.11 -3.83
N HIS A 184 3.53 -1.96 -5.04
CA HIS A 184 2.84 -1.30 -6.14
C HIS A 184 1.56 -2.04 -6.55
N THR A 185 1.64 -3.36 -6.77
CA THR A 185 0.49 -4.17 -7.17
C THR A 185 -0.61 -4.17 -6.11
N ILE A 186 -0.25 -4.35 -4.83
CA ILE A 186 -1.21 -4.35 -3.73
C ILE A 186 -1.75 -2.94 -3.47
N GLY A 187 -0.91 -1.90 -3.58
CA GLY A 187 -1.32 -0.51 -3.45
C GLY A 187 -2.40 -0.10 -4.47
N ASN A 188 -2.28 -0.57 -5.72
CA ASN A 188 -3.28 -0.33 -6.76
C ASN A 188 -4.65 -0.95 -6.47
N LEU A 189 -4.74 -1.87 -5.49
CA LEU A 189 -6.03 -2.40 -5.05
C LEU A 189 -6.84 -1.39 -4.25
N HIS A 190 -6.21 -0.30 -3.74
CA HIS A 190 -6.82 0.66 -2.83
C HIS A 190 -7.56 -0.02 -1.66
N ARG A 191 -7.04 -1.18 -1.23
CA ARG A 191 -7.58 -1.95 -0.11
C ARG A 191 -6.83 -1.57 1.16
N PRO A 192 -7.51 -1.62 2.31
CA PRO A 192 -6.83 -1.45 3.58
C PRO A 192 -5.82 -2.57 3.81
N LEU A 193 -4.64 -2.21 4.31
CA LEU A 193 -3.51 -3.11 4.53
C LEU A 193 -3.06 -3.04 5.99
N LYS A 194 -2.47 -4.14 6.46
CA LYS A 194 -1.73 -4.22 7.71
C LYS A 194 -0.39 -4.90 7.43
N ILE A 195 0.69 -4.39 8.01
CA ILE A 195 2.02 -4.98 7.87
C ILE A 195 2.48 -5.45 9.25
N GLU A 196 2.65 -6.76 9.42
CA GLU A 196 3.05 -7.35 10.70
C GLU A 196 4.05 -8.48 10.46
N ASN A 197 5.20 -8.48 11.15
CA ASN A 197 6.21 -9.55 11.05
C ASN A 197 6.63 -9.91 9.60
N ARG A 198 6.71 -8.91 8.70
CA ARG A 198 6.95 -9.05 7.24
C ARG A 198 5.81 -9.65 6.43
N ASP A 199 4.67 -9.92 7.06
CA ASP A 199 3.45 -10.29 6.37
C ASP A 199 2.68 -9.04 5.95
N ILE A 200 2.27 -8.99 4.69
CA ILE A 200 1.32 -8.01 4.15
C ILE A 200 -0.06 -8.65 4.19
N ILE A 201 -0.94 -8.10 5.02
CA ILE A 201 -2.26 -8.63 5.30
C ILE A 201 -3.32 -7.69 4.74
N PHE A 202 -4.29 -8.21 4.01
CA PHE A 202 -5.36 -7.41 3.42
C PHE A 202 -6.63 -8.22 3.16
N PRO A 203 -7.83 -7.59 3.18
CA PRO A 203 -9.08 -8.31 3.02
C PRO A 203 -9.30 -8.77 1.57
N ILE A 204 -9.88 -9.96 1.43
CA ILE A 204 -10.32 -10.56 0.16
C ILE A 204 -11.77 -11.04 0.28
N GLN A 205 -12.50 -11.06 -0.83
CA GLN A 205 -13.89 -11.49 -0.88
C GLN A 205 -14.01 -13.02 -1.02
N SER A 206 -13.05 -13.65 -1.69
CA SER A 206 -13.02 -15.10 -1.88
C SER A 206 -11.60 -15.65 -1.92
N PRO A 207 -11.39 -16.94 -1.58
CA PRO A 207 -10.08 -17.58 -1.72
C PRO A 207 -9.55 -17.59 -3.16
N ASP A 208 -10.43 -17.53 -4.17
CA ASP A 208 -10.06 -17.52 -5.58
C ASP A 208 -9.27 -16.26 -5.98
N GLU A 209 -9.40 -15.16 -5.22
CA GLU A 209 -8.58 -13.96 -5.43
C GLU A 209 -7.09 -14.23 -5.23
N ILE A 210 -6.70 -15.24 -4.44
CA ILE A 210 -5.30 -15.65 -4.32
C ILE A 210 -4.73 -16.00 -5.69
N ASN A 211 -5.49 -16.72 -6.52
CA ASN A 211 -5.05 -17.07 -7.87
C ASN A 211 -4.89 -15.84 -8.77
N LEU A 212 -5.71 -14.80 -8.57
CA LEU A 212 -5.55 -13.53 -9.27
C LEU A 212 -4.24 -12.84 -8.86
N PHE A 213 -3.94 -12.75 -7.56
CA PHE A 213 -2.68 -12.16 -7.08
C PHE A 213 -1.46 -12.94 -7.56
N LEU A 214 -1.52 -14.28 -7.54
CA LEU A 214 -0.45 -15.12 -8.10
C LEU A 214 -0.26 -14.92 -9.61
N ARG A 215 -1.30 -14.54 -10.37
CA ARG A 215 -1.17 -14.19 -11.79
C ARG A 215 -0.54 -12.81 -11.97
N LEU A 216 -0.98 -11.83 -11.19
CA LEU A 216 -0.44 -10.46 -11.22
C LEU A 216 1.03 -10.41 -10.80
N LEU A 217 1.42 -11.25 -9.84
CA LEU A 217 2.78 -11.39 -9.34
C LEU A 217 3.45 -12.65 -9.90
N SER A 218 3.14 -13.00 -11.15
CA SER A 218 3.61 -14.25 -11.76
C SER A 218 5.13 -14.37 -11.80
N ASP A 219 5.81 -13.27 -12.09
CA ASP A 219 7.28 -13.17 -12.10
C ASP A 219 7.91 -13.30 -10.71
N LEU A 220 7.10 -13.20 -9.64
CA LEU A 220 7.55 -13.21 -8.24
C LEU A 220 7.10 -14.45 -7.47
N LYS A 221 6.45 -15.42 -8.11
CA LYS A 221 5.86 -16.61 -7.46
C LYS A 221 6.85 -17.38 -6.58
N ASP A 222 8.11 -17.45 -6.99
CA ASP A 222 9.14 -18.16 -6.23
C ASP A 222 9.60 -17.37 -5.00
N TYR A 223 9.40 -16.04 -5.00
CA TYR A 223 9.81 -15.11 -3.95
C TYR A 223 8.69 -14.79 -2.97
N ILE A 224 7.45 -15.17 -3.25
CA ILE A 224 6.29 -14.85 -2.41
C ILE A 224 5.55 -16.12 -2.00
N GLU A 225 4.90 -16.06 -0.85
CA GLU A 225 3.91 -17.01 -0.41
C GLU A 225 2.65 -16.24 -0.06
N ILE A 226 1.50 -16.69 -0.56
CA ILE A 226 0.21 -16.10 -0.24
C ILE A 226 -0.74 -17.19 0.22
N ARG A 227 -1.35 -16.96 1.38
CA ARG A 227 -2.38 -17.83 1.97
C ARG A 227 -3.58 -17.00 2.36
N SER A 228 -4.70 -17.66 2.64
CA SER A 228 -5.89 -16.99 3.19
C SER A 228 -6.25 -17.53 4.55
N GLU A 229 -6.72 -16.64 5.41
CA GLU A 229 -7.14 -16.94 6.78
C GLU A 229 -8.39 -16.15 7.14
N GLN A 230 -9.15 -16.65 8.12
CA GLN A 230 -10.29 -15.95 8.73
C GLN A 230 -9.83 -15.35 10.06
N LEU A 231 -9.70 -14.03 10.13
CA LEU A 231 -9.24 -13.34 11.34
C LEU A 231 -9.88 -11.96 11.49
N ILE A 232 -9.81 -11.41 12.70
CA ILE A 232 -10.20 -10.02 12.94
C ILE A 232 -9.10 -9.13 12.38
N PHE A 233 -9.42 -8.38 11.32
CA PHE A 233 -8.50 -7.49 10.64
C PHE A 233 -8.73 -6.04 11.06
N GLU A 234 -7.67 -5.40 11.57
CA GLU A 234 -7.61 -3.97 11.82
C GLU A 234 -6.44 -3.40 11.01
N PRO A 235 -6.68 -2.47 10.06
CA PRO A 235 -5.62 -1.91 9.24
C PRO A 235 -4.70 -0.98 10.03
N ASP A 236 -3.48 -0.81 9.53
CA ASP A 236 -2.55 0.17 10.09
C ASP A 236 -3.01 1.61 9.79
N GLN A 237 -2.64 2.54 10.67
CA GLN A 237 -3.00 3.96 10.51
C GLN A 237 -2.47 4.49 9.16
N GLY A 238 -3.36 5.10 8.36
CA GLY A 238 -3.04 5.63 7.02
C GLY A 238 -3.34 4.66 5.87
N PHE A 239 -3.59 3.37 6.15
CA PHE A 239 -4.04 2.41 5.14
C PHE A 239 -5.58 2.28 5.08
N ASP A 240 -6.33 2.97 5.94
CA ASP A 240 -7.81 2.97 5.90
C ASP A 240 -8.40 3.96 4.87
N ILE A 241 -7.60 4.40 3.89
CA ILE A 241 -8.04 5.39 2.90
C ILE A 241 -8.94 4.76 1.84
N HIS A 242 -10.25 4.90 2.01
CA HIS A 242 -11.17 4.91 0.88
C HIS A 242 -11.01 6.24 0.14
N ALA A 243 -10.75 6.19 -1.16
CA ALA A 243 -10.89 7.36 -2.01
C ALA A 243 -12.33 7.88 -1.87
N HIS A 244 -12.43 9.18 -1.58
CA HIS A 244 -13.65 9.94 -1.35
C HIS A 244 -14.69 9.82 -2.47
#